data_AF-B6AWI1-F1
#
_entry.id   AF-B6AWI1-F1
#
_cell.length_a   1.000
_cell.length_b   1.000
_cell.length_c   1.000
_cell.angle_alpha   90.00
_cell.angle_beta   90.00
_cell.angle_gamma   90.00
#
_symmetry.space_group_name_H-M   'P 1'
#
loop_
_entity.id
_entity.type
_entity.pdbx_description
1 polymer ?
#
loop_
_entity_poly.entity_id
_entity_poly.type
_entity_poly.pdbx_seq_one_letter_code
_entity_poly.pdbx_strand_id
1 'polypeptide(L)'
;MRLMTAGVKICVPIHDAVLIEAPLEMIDEHVRLTRSIMAQACRDFLGGKPCRIDAEVIRAPDRYMDIKRGVGMWNTVMGCVGLPTFGITE
;
A
#
# COMPACT_ATOMS: atom_id res chain seq x y z
N MET A 1 14.30 -9.21 -2.47
CA MET A 1 15.00 -8.91 -3.74
C MET A 1 14.18 -9.20 -5.00
N ARG A 2 13.34 -10.26 -5.06
CA ARG A 2 12.58 -10.66 -6.27
C ARG A 2 11.73 -9.56 -6.92
N LEU A 3 11.11 -8.67 -6.12
CA LEU A 3 10.32 -7.54 -6.63
C LEU A 3 11.17 -6.53 -7.43
N MET A 4 12.31 -6.10 -6.89
CA MET A 4 13.20 -5.15 -7.55
C MET A 4 13.78 -5.73 -8.85
N THR A 5 14.14 -7.02 -8.84
CA THR A 5 14.60 -7.72 -10.04
C THR A 5 13.52 -7.84 -11.11
N ALA A 6 12.25 -7.84 -10.72
CA ALA A 6 11.10 -7.84 -11.64
C ALA A 6 10.71 -6.44 -12.13
N GLY A 7 11.51 -5.41 -11.86
CA GLY A 7 11.24 -4.03 -12.30
C GLY A 7 10.24 -3.27 -11.41
N VAL A 8 9.86 -3.82 -10.26
CA VAL A 8 8.98 -3.12 -9.31
C VAL A 8 9.82 -2.21 -8.42
N LYS A 9 9.53 -0.91 -8.46
CA LYS A 9 10.14 0.06 -7.54
C LYS A 9 9.45 0.01 -6.18
N ILE A 10 10.21 -0.29 -5.14
CA ILE A 10 9.76 -0.31 -3.75
C ILE A 10 10.16 1.01 -3.10
N CYS A 11 9.21 1.68 -2.46
CA CYS A 11 9.48 2.88 -1.66
C CYS A 11 9.91 2.49 -0.24
N VAL A 12 9.11 1.66 0.45
CA VAL A 12 9.36 1.27 1.84
C VAL A 12 8.62 -0.03 2.22
N PRO A 13 9.20 -0.90 3.06
CA PRO A 13 8.45 -1.97 3.73
C PRO A 13 7.70 -1.44 4.96
N ILE A 14 6.45 -1.83 5.14
CA ILE A 14 5.59 -1.42 6.25
C ILE A 14 5.00 -2.68 6.89
N HIS A 15 5.53 -3.12 8.03
CA HIS A 15 5.16 -4.38 8.67
C HIS A 15 5.21 -5.57 7.69
N ASP A 16 4.06 -6.15 7.35
CA ASP A 16 3.87 -7.24 6.39
C ASP A 16 3.48 -6.76 4.98
N ALA A 17 3.39 -5.46 4.77
CA ALA A 17 3.10 -4.81 3.49
C ALA A 17 4.35 -4.16 2.87
N VAL A 18 4.28 -3.89 1.56
CA VAL A 18 5.28 -3.11 0.84
C VAL A 18 4.59 -1.97 0.10
N LEU A 19 5.13 -0.77 0.20
CA LEU A 19 4.72 0.36 -0.63
C LEU A 19 5.53 0.35 -1.92
N ILE A 20 4.85 0.32 -3.05
CA ILE A 20 5.43 0.39 -4.38
C ILE A 20 5.00 1.67 -5.09
N GLU A 21 5.82 2.14 -6.03
CA GLU A 21 5.45 3.21 -6.94
C GLU A 21 5.55 2.73 -8.39
N ALA A 22 4.66 3.25 -9.23
CA ALA A 22 4.61 2.96 -10.65
C ALA A 22 3.97 4.13 -11.42
N PRO A 23 4.26 4.28 -12.73
CA PRO A 23 3.49 5.15 -13.61
C PRO A 23 1.99 4.80 -13.56
N LEU A 24 1.11 5.81 -13.71
CA LEU A 24 -0.34 5.63 -13.58
C LEU A 24 -0.91 4.62 -14.57
N GLU A 25 -0.35 4.60 -15.77
CA GLU A 25 -0.70 3.69 -16.86
C GLU A 25 -0.24 2.24 -16.61
N MET A 26 0.77 2.04 -15.74
CA MET A 26 1.34 0.72 -15.42
C MET A 26 0.97 0.23 -14.01
N ILE A 27 0.26 1.03 -13.20
CA ILE A 27 0.09 0.76 -11.78
C ILE A 27 -0.63 -0.57 -11.52
N ASP A 28 -1.65 -0.92 -12.30
CA ASP A 28 -2.37 -2.18 -12.15
C ASP A 28 -1.50 -3.39 -12.50
N GLU A 29 -0.64 -3.25 -13.52
CA GLU A 29 0.31 -4.29 -13.89
C GLU A 29 1.35 -4.51 -12.78
N HIS A 30 1.90 -3.43 -12.25
CA HIS A 30 2.86 -3.49 -11.14
C HIS A 30 2.22 -4.07 -9.87
N VAL A 31 0.97 -3.73 -9.58
CA VAL A 31 0.20 -4.33 -8.47
C VAL A 31 0.01 -5.83 -8.70
N ARG A 32 -0.41 -6.25 -9.89
CA ARG A 32 -0.60 -7.67 -10.24
C ARG A 32 0.71 -8.46 -10.12
N LEU A 33 1.81 -7.92 -10.64
CA LEU A 33 3.14 -8.51 -10.57
C LEU A 33 3.60 -8.65 -9.11
N THR A 34 3.44 -7.59 -8.32
CA THR A 34 3.80 -7.56 -6.90
C THR A 34 3.03 -8.61 -6.11
N ARG A 35 1.70 -8.68 -6.30
CA ARG A 35 0.84 -9.70 -5.65
C ARG A 35 1.29 -11.12 -6.01
N SER A 36 1.61 -11.37 -7.28
CA SER A 36 2.08 -12.68 -7.74
C SER A 36 3.40 -13.10 -7.08
N ILE A 37 4.37 -12.18 -7.03
CA ILE A 37 5.68 -12.41 -6.43
C ILE A 37 5.56 -12.62 -4.92
N MET A 38 4.76 -11.80 -4.22
CA MET A 38 4.51 -11.96 -2.79
C MET A 38 3.79 -13.29 -2.49
N ALA A 39 2.77 -13.65 -3.26
CA ALA A 39 2.07 -14.92 -3.09
C ALA A 39 3.00 -16.12 -3.33
N GLN A 40 3.91 -16.04 -4.30
CA GLN A 40 4.92 -17.07 -4.50
C GLN A 40 5.90 -17.14 -3.33
N ALA A 41 6.37 -16.00 -2.83
CA ALA A 41 7.23 -15.97 -1.65
C ALA A 41 6.53 -16.62 -0.44
N CYS A 42 5.25 -16.31 -0.19
CA CYS A 42 4.48 -16.95 0.87
C CYS A 42 4.39 -18.47 0.69
N ARG A 43 4.15 -18.97 -0.54
CA ARG A 43 4.13 -20.42 -0.81
C ARG A 43 5.47 -21.08 -0.49
N ASP A 44 6.58 -20.44 -0.89
CA ASP A 44 7.92 -20.97 -0.65
C ASP A 44 8.20 -21.11 0.86
N PHE A 45 7.76 -20.14 1.67
CA PHE A 45 7.98 -20.13 3.12
C PHE A 45 6.98 -20.99 3.91
N LEU A 46 5.73 -21.09 3.45
CA LEU A 46 4.64 -21.77 4.19
C LEU A 46 4.41 -23.22 3.73
N GLY A 47 5.39 -23.83 3.06
CA GLY A 47 5.28 -25.23 2.59
C GLY A 47 4.18 -25.42 1.54
N GLY A 48 4.04 -24.48 0.61
CA GLY A 48 3.08 -24.52 -0.49
C GLY A 48 1.71 -23.91 -0.18
N LYS A 49 1.45 -23.47 1.05
CA LYS A 49 0.17 -22.84 1.40
C LYS A 49 0.03 -21.45 0.77
N PRO A 50 -1.11 -21.13 0.15
CA PRO A 50 -1.35 -19.79 -0.39
C PRO A 50 -1.58 -18.79 0.74
N CYS A 51 -1.08 -17.56 0.56
CA CYS A 51 -1.44 -16.41 1.37
C CYS A 51 -2.26 -15.43 0.52
N ARG A 52 -3.30 -14.82 1.12
CA ARG A 52 -4.05 -13.75 0.46
C ARG A 52 -3.20 -12.49 0.52
N ILE A 53 -2.88 -11.95 -0.65
CA ILE A 53 -2.20 -10.66 -0.76
C ILE A 53 -3.25 -9.64 -1.18
N ASP A 54 -3.59 -8.73 -0.28
CA ASP A 54 -4.46 -7.59 -0.55
C ASP A 54 -3.62 -6.40 -1.06
N ALA A 55 -4.24 -5.49 -1.81
CA ALA A 55 -3.57 -4.30 -2.33
C ALA A 55 -4.54 -3.12 -2.33
N GLU A 56 -4.07 -1.98 -1.87
CA GLU A 56 -4.75 -0.70 -1.96
C GLU A 56 -4.00 0.17 -2.96
N VAL A 57 -4.72 0.75 -3.92
CA VAL A 57 -4.14 1.51 -5.02
C VAL A 57 -4.56 2.96 -4.88
N ILE A 58 -3.57 3.84 -4.70
CA ILE A 58 -3.77 5.29 -4.64
C ILE A 58 -3.22 5.88 -5.94
N ARG A 59 -4.08 6.57 -6.69
CA ARG A 59 -3.73 7.18 -7.98
C ARG A 59 -3.59 8.68 -7.79
N ALA A 60 -2.47 9.25 -8.22
CA ALA A 60 -2.33 10.70 -8.24
C ALA A 60 -3.48 11.34 -9.07
N PRO A 61 -4.11 12.43 -8.61
CA PRO A 61 -3.71 13.30 -7.49
C PRO A 61 -4.25 12.90 -6.10
N ASP A 62 -4.91 11.75 -5.96
CA ASP A 62 -5.46 11.29 -4.69
C ASP A 62 -4.35 10.99 -3.66
N ARG A 63 -4.72 11.06 -2.38
CA ARG A 63 -3.83 10.78 -1.24
C ARG A 63 -4.41 9.66 -0.39
N TYR A 64 -3.51 8.83 0.14
CA TYR A 64 -3.91 7.79 1.09
C TYR A 64 -4.51 8.41 2.35
N MET A 65 -5.69 7.91 2.74
CA MET A 65 -6.33 8.19 4.01
C MET A 65 -7.17 6.98 4.40
N ASP A 66 -6.86 6.35 5.54
CA ASP A 66 -7.77 5.36 6.12
C ASP A 66 -8.96 6.10 6.74
N ILE A 67 -10.04 6.24 5.96
CA ILE A 67 -11.25 6.97 6.38
C ILE A 67 -11.89 6.30 7.61
N LYS A 68 -11.78 4.97 7.74
CA LYS A 68 -12.46 4.20 8.81
C LYS A 68 -11.74 4.28 10.15
N ARG A 69 -10.41 4.25 10.15
CA ARG A 69 -9.60 4.16 11.39
C ARG A 69 -8.60 5.29 11.55
N GLY A 70 -8.10 5.84 10.46
CA GLY A 70 -7.01 6.82 10.46
C GLY A 70 -7.46 8.25 10.77
N VAL A 71 -8.66 8.65 10.35
CA VAL A 71 -9.12 10.05 10.44
C VAL A 71 -9.13 10.58 11.87
N GLY A 72 -9.54 9.78 12.86
CA GLY A 72 -9.56 10.22 14.26
C GLY A 72 -8.18 10.58 14.80
N MET A 73 -7.18 9.72 14.55
CA MET A 73 -5.80 9.98 14.95
C MET A 73 -5.21 11.15 14.18
N TRP A 74 -5.43 11.20 12.86
CA TRP A 74 -4.98 12.30 12.01
C TRP A 74 -5.50 13.66 12.50
N ASN A 75 -6.80 13.75 12.77
CA ASN A 75 -7.44 14.98 13.23
C ASN A 75 -6.96 15.39 14.63
N THR A 76 -6.66 14.41 15.50
CA THR A 76 -6.07 14.69 16.82
C THR A 76 -4.71 15.35 16.67
N VAL A 77 -3.82 14.77 15.87
CA VAL A 77 -2.46 15.32 15.63
C VAL A 77 -2.53 16.68 14.96
N MET A 78 -3.34 16.83 13.91
CA MET A 78 -3.48 18.10 13.19
C MET A 78 -4.03 19.21 14.08
N GLY A 79 -4.99 18.89 14.96
CA GLY A 79 -5.48 19.80 15.98
C GLY A 79 -4.38 20.25 16.95
N CYS A 80 -3.49 19.35 17.37
CA CYS A 80 -2.37 19.70 18.25
C CYS A 80 -1.37 20.67 17.61
N VAL A 81 -1.19 20.63 16.29
CA VAL A 81 -0.27 21.50 15.55
C VAL A 81 -0.96 22.71 14.89
N GLY A 82 -2.26 22.92 15.14
CA GLY A 82 -3.01 24.05 14.61
C GLY A 82 -3.28 23.99 13.10
N LEU A 83 -3.26 22.80 12.50
CA LEU A 83 -3.50 22.59 11.07
C LEU A 83 -4.94 22.10 10.80
N PRO A 84 -5.46 22.29 9.58
CA PRO A 84 -6.79 21.84 9.21
C PRO A 84 -6.97 20.32 9.39
N THR A 85 -8.13 19.94 9.93
CA THR A 85 -8.52 18.53 10.06
C THR A 85 -9.09 18.01 8.74
N PHE A 86 -9.05 16.69 8.56
CA PHE A 86 -9.69 16.04 7.43
C PHE A 86 -11.21 16.05 7.64
N GLY A 87 -11.93 16.75 6.77
CA GLY A 87 -13.39 16.80 6.75
C GLY A 87 -13.95 15.60 6.01
N ILE A 88 -14.77 14.80 6.69
CA ILE A 88 -15.53 13.72 6.06
C ILE A 88 -16.84 14.34 5.58
N THR A 89 -17.03 14.53 4.28
CA THR A 89 -18.38 14.60 3.72
C THR A 89 -18.87 13.17 3.55
N GLU A 90 -19.98 12.83 4.23
CA GLU A 90 -20.71 11.57 4.06
C GLU A 90 -21.10 11.33 2.59
#